data_AF-A0A5K1FAX6-F1
#
_entry.id   AF-A0A5K1FAX6-F1
#
_cell.length_a   1.000
_cell.length_b   1.000
_cell.length_c   1.000
_cell.angle_alpha   90.00
_cell.angle_beta   90.00
_cell.angle_gamma   90.00
#
_symmetry.space_group_name_H-M   'P 1'
#
loop_
_entity.id
_entity.type
_entity.pdbx_description
1 polymer ?
#
loop_
_entity_poly.entity_id
_entity_poly.type
_entity_poly.pdbx_seq_one_letter_code
_entity_poly.pdbx_strand_id
1 'polypeptide(L)'
;EKMVAALLAAGAFAGAVTDPTSQEPSGRTAAAIAAANGHKGLAAYLSEVALTSHLSSLTLGETEISKGSAAVEAEKTVESISERSSVQLQLGVTEDQLSLKDSLAAVRNAAQAAARIQSAFRAHSFRKRQQKGANQYDECGMTQDDIRGLVAASKLHKAFRSLHDHRLDVAATRIQRKYLSWKGRKDFLMLRRNVVKIQ
;
A
#
# COMPACT_ATOMS: atom_id res chain seq x y z
N GLU A 1 9.48 46.82 -1.23
CA GLU A 1 8.34 46.10 -0.63
C GLU A 1 6.98 46.70 -1.01
N LYS A 2 6.70 47.99 -0.73
CA LYS A 2 5.39 48.63 -1.05
C LYS A 2 4.95 48.50 -2.53
N MET A 3 5.89 48.62 -3.47
CA MET A 3 5.62 48.44 -4.90
C MET A 3 5.19 47.01 -5.26
N VAL A 4 5.80 46.00 -4.61
CA VAL A 4 5.48 44.59 -4.86
C VAL A 4 4.06 44.28 -4.39
N ALA A 5 3.68 44.76 -3.21
CA ALA A 5 2.32 44.63 -2.70
C ALA A 5 1.28 45.30 -3.62
N ALA A 6 1.58 46.51 -4.13
CA ALA A 6 0.71 47.20 -5.07
C ALA A 6 0.53 46.45 -6.40
N LEU A 7 1.60 45.83 -6.92
CA LEU A 7 1.53 45.02 -8.14
C LEU A 7 0.73 43.73 -7.93
N LEU A 8 0.90 43.05 -6.80
CA LEU A 8 0.11 41.86 -6.44
C LEU A 8 -1.38 42.21 -6.28
N ALA A 9 -1.68 43.34 -5.64
CA ALA A 9 -3.05 43.84 -5.52
C ALA A 9 -3.67 44.24 -6.88
N ALA A 10 -2.85 44.67 -7.85
CA ALA A 10 -3.26 44.92 -9.22
C ALA A 10 -3.41 43.63 -10.07
N GLY A 11 -3.23 42.45 -9.46
CA GLY A 11 -3.42 41.15 -10.12
C GLY A 11 -2.16 40.57 -10.77
N ALA A 12 -0.96 41.07 -10.45
CA ALA A 12 0.27 40.46 -10.94
C ALA A 12 0.44 39.04 -10.40
N PHE A 13 0.81 38.11 -11.28
CA PHE A 13 1.03 36.71 -10.91
C PHE A 13 2.42 36.52 -10.26
N ALA A 14 2.44 36.20 -8.97
CA ALA A 14 3.68 36.01 -8.20
C ALA A 14 4.54 34.83 -8.69
N GLY A 15 3.92 33.83 -9.32
CA GLY A 15 4.60 32.65 -9.89
C GLY A 15 5.18 32.87 -11.29
N ALA A 16 5.09 34.09 -11.84
CA ALA A 16 5.64 34.38 -13.16
C ALA A 16 7.17 34.23 -13.16
N VAL A 17 7.69 33.73 -14.27
CA VAL A 17 9.10 33.40 -14.45
C VAL A 17 9.68 34.29 -15.56
N THR A 18 10.92 34.76 -15.40
CA THR A 18 11.63 35.53 -16.43
C THR A 18 11.95 34.67 -17.66
N ASP A 19 12.24 35.32 -18.78
CA ASP A 19 12.66 34.62 -20.00
C ASP A 19 13.85 33.67 -19.75
N PRO A 20 13.84 32.46 -20.34
CA PRO A 20 14.94 31.52 -20.27
C PRO A 20 16.24 32.14 -20.78
N THR A 21 17.33 31.98 -20.04
CA THR A 21 18.66 32.40 -20.48
C THR A 21 19.59 31.20 -20.50
N SER A 22 20.73 31.29 -21.22
CA SER A 22 21.70 30.19 -21.26
C SER A 22 22.25 29.77 -19.89
N GLN A 23 22.15 30.64 -18.88
CA GLN A 23 22.56 30.34 -17.50
C GLN A 23 21.42 29.76 -16.66
N GLU A 24 20.17 30.13 -16.95
CA GLU A 24 18.97 29.60 -16.30
C GLU A 24 17.92 29.19 -17.34
N PRO A 25 17.96 27.91 -17.80
CA PRO A 25 17.06 27.39 -18.83
C PRO A 25 15.58 27.36 -18.42
N SER A 26 15.31 27.34 -17.11
CA SER A 26 13.96 27.36 -16.55
C SER A 26 13.44 28.78 -16.28
N GLY A 27 14.28 29.80 -16.43
CA GLY A 27 14.00 31.17 -15.98
C GLY A 27 13.94 31.30 -14.44
N ARG A 28 13.83 32.55 -13.95
CA ARG A 28 13.81 32.86 -12.51
C ARG A 28 12.46 33.41 -12.06
N THR A 29 11.99 32.93 -10.92
CA THR A 29 10.81 33.51 -10.25
C THR A 29 11.18 34.83 -9.57
N ALA A 30 10.18 35.69 -9.35
CA ALA A 30 10.36 36.93 -8.58
C ALA A 30 10.94 36.67 -7.18
N ALA A 31 10.56 35.55 -6.54
CA ALA A 31 11.13 35.11 -5.27
C ALA A 31 12.62 34.76 -5.36
N ALA A 32 13.04 34.03 -6.41
CA ALA A 32 14.44 33.68 -6.62
C ALA A 32 15.32 34.90 -6.88
N ILE A 33 14.80 35.90 -7.61
CA ILE A 33 15.48 37.18 -7.84
C ILE A 33 15.60 37.98 -6.54
N ALA A 34 14.54 38.03 -5.73
CA ALA A 34 14.58 38.69 -4.43
C ALA A 34 15.60 38.02 -3.48
N ALA A 35 15.66 36.69 -3.47
CA ALA A 35 16.62 35.93 -2.67
C ALA A 35 18.06 36.15 -3.12
N ALA A 36 18.32 36.17 -4.44
CA ALA A 36 19.64 36.43 -5.02
C ALA A 36 20.16 37.83 -4.69
N ASN A 37 19.26 38.81 -4.54
CA ASN A 37 19.59 40.17 -4.11
C ASN A 37 19.63 40.36 -2.58
N GLY A 38 19.48 39.29 -1.79
CA GLY A 38 19.56 39.32 -0.33
C GLY A 38 18.25 39.68 0.39
N HIS A 39 17.14 39.88 -0.32
CA HIS A 39 15.83 40.20 0.25
C HIS A 39 15.06 38.94 0.67
N LYS A 40 15.53 38.26 1.72
CA LYS A 40 14.99 36.97 2.18
C LYS A 40 13.51 37.03 2.61
N GLY A 41 13.10 38.08 3.32
CA GLY A 41 11.70 38.25 3.76
C GLY A 41 10.75 38.43 2.59
N LEU A 42 11.13 39.26 1.61
CA LEU A 42 10.37 39.47 0.39
C LEU A 42 10.31 38.21 -0.48
N ALA A 43 11.41 37.46 -0.55
CA ALA A 43 11.46 36.17 -1.25
C ALA A 43 10.51 35.14 -0.61
N ALA A 44 10.49 35.07 0.73
CA ALA A 44 9.57 34.20 1.46
C ALA A 44 8.11 34.58 1.20
N TYR A 45 7.78 35.87 1.33
CA TYR A 45 6.43 36.38 1.05
C TYR A 45 5.99 36.10 -0.39
N LEU A 46 6.84 36.37 -1.38
CA LEU A 46 6.54 36.08 -2.79
C LEU A 46 6.34 34.60 -3.08
N SER A 47 7.11 33.73 -2.40
CA SER A 47 6.96 32.27 -2.51
C SER A 47 5.64 31.80 -1.91
N GLU A 48 5.25 32.35 -0.76
CA GLU A 48 3.98 32.06 -0.10
C GLU A 48 2.78 32.49 -0.96
N VAL A 49 2.82 33.72 -1.50
CA VAL A 49 1.77 34.23 -2.40
C VAL A 49 1.67 33.39 -3.68
N ALA A 50 2.79 32.96 -4.26
CA ALA A 50 2.79 32.07 -5.42
C ALA A 50 2.18 30.70 -5.09
N LEU A 51 2.49 30.12 -3.93
CA LEU A 51 1.95 28.83 -3.50
C LEU A 51 0.44 28.89 -3.20
N THR A 52 0.00 29.90 -2.47
CA THR A 52 -1.42 30.11 -2.14
C THR A 52 -2.25 30.36 -3.39
N SER A 53 -1.74 31.17 -4.33
CA SER A 53 -2.39 31.37 -5.65
C SER A 53 -2.43 30.11 -6.50
N HIS A 54 -1.41 29.25 -6.44
CA HIS A 54 -1.39 28.00 -7.19
C HIS A 54 -2.37 26.98 -6.58
N LEU A 55 -2.44 26.89 -5.25
CA LEU A 55 -3.41 26.05 -4.55
C LEU A 55 -4.84 26.46 -4.84
N SER A 56 -5.16 27.77 -4.82
CA SER A 56 -6.51 28.25 -5.14
C SER A 56 -6.90 27.96 -6.60
N SER A 57 -5.95 27.95 -7.53
CA SER A 57 -6.21 27.53 -8.92
C SER A 57 -6.44 26.02 -9.04
N LEU A 58 -5.76 25.20 -8.24
CA LEU A 58 -5.95 23.73 -8.24
C LEU A 58 -7.30 23.35 -7.62
N THR A 59 -7.71 24.01 -6.54
CA THR A 59 -9.00 23.75 -5.88
C THR A 59 -10.19 24.12 -6.77
N LEU A 60 -10.05 25.11 -7.66
CA LEU A 60 -11.09 25.50 -8.63
C LEU A 60 -11.12 24.59 -9.87
N GLY A 61 -10.03 23.90 -10.19
CA GLY A 61 -9.92 22.93 -11.29
C GLY A 61 -10.58 21.57 -10.98
N GLU A 62 -10.90 21.27 -9.73
CA GLU A 62 -11.71 20.12 -9.34
C GLU A 62 -13.20 20.38 -9.59
N THR A 63 -13.58 20.42 -10.86
CA THR A 63 -14.99 20.44 -11.25
C THR A 63 -15.56 19.02 -11.25
N GLU A 64 -16.72 18.91 -10.60
CA GLU A 64 -17.73 17.82 -10.66
C GLU A 64 -17.42 16.47 -10.00
N ILE A 65 -16.16 16.03 -9.82
CA ILE A 65 -15.87 14.69 -9.26
C ILE A 65 -15.62 14.68 -7.74
N SER A 66 -15.25 15.80 -7.12
CA SER A 66 -14.79 15.83 -5.71
C SER A 66 -15.79 16.37 -4.67
N LYS A 67 -17.08 16.58 -5.04
CA LYS A 67 -18.14 16.97 -4.10
C LYS A 67 -18.37 16.00 -2.91
N GLY A 68 -17.71 14.83 -2.90
CA GLY A 68 -17.75 13.86 -1.80
C GLY A 68 -16.50 13.80 -0.93
N SER A 69 -15.47 14.64 -1.14
CA SER A 69 -14.23 14.55 -0.37
C SER A 69 -14.29 15.37 0.92
N ALA A 70 -14.20 14.67 2.04
CA ALA A 70 -14.16 15.22 3.40
C ALA A 70 -12.99 16.20 3.69
N ALA A 71 -12.11 16.44 2.70
CA ALA A 71 -11.03 17.41 2.78
C ALA A 71 -11.50 18.86 2.55
N VAL A 72 -12.47 19.09 1.64
CA VAL A 72 -12.96 20.44 1.30
C VAL A 72 -13.83 21.03 2.42
N GLU A 73 -14.61 20.17 3.10
CA GLU A 73 -15.34 20.57 4.31
C GLU A 73 -14.42 20.90 5.49
N ALA A 74 -13.19 20.34 5.53
CA ALA A 74 -12.24 20.63 6.58
C ALA A 74 -11.72 22.07 6.50
N GLU A 75 -11.43 22.59 5.30
CA GLU A 75 -10.96 23.97 5.13
C GLU A 75 -12.05 25.00 5.49
N LYS A 76 -13.29 24.75 5.07
CA LYS A 76 -14.46 25.58 5.45
C LYS A 76 -14.77 25.55 6.95
N THR A 77 -14.50 24.44 7.64
CA THR A 77 -14.67 24.37 9.10
C THR A 77 -13.58 25.11 9.89
N VAL A 78 -12.38 25.28 9.32
CA VAL A 78 -11.28 26.01 10.00
C VAL A 78 -11.55 27.53 9.97
N GLU A 79 -12.07 28.07 8.87
CA GLU A 79 -12.56 29.47 8.82
C GLU A 79 -13.74 29.69 9.79
N SER A 80 -14.67 28.73 9.89
CA SER A 80 -15.80 28.78 10.83
C SER A 80 -15.40 28.81 12.31
N ILE A 81 -14.25 28.23 12.69
CA ILE A 81 -13.76 28.28 14.08
C ILE A 81 -13.17 29.67 14.39
N SER A 82 -12.52 30.30 13.42
CA SER A 82 -12.01 31.67 13.55
C SER A 82 -13.15 32.69 13.72
N GLU A 83 -14.24 32.54 12.97
CA GLU A 83 -15.43 33.40 13.06
C GLU A 83 -16.24 33.20 14.36
N ARG A 84 -16.22 32.01 14.99
CA ARG A 84 -16.88 31.83 16.30
C ARG A 84 -16.14 32.54 17.43
N SER A 85 -14.81 32.61 17.36
CA SER A 85 -13.98 33.28 18.37
C SER A 85 -14.28 34.78 18.46
N SER A 86 -14.53 35.44 17.32
CA SER A 86 -14.88 36.87 17.29
C SER A 86 -16.31 37.17 17.80
N VAL A 87 -17.25 36.23 17.63
CA VAL A 87 -18.65 36.39 18.11
C VAL A 87 -18.79 36.07 19.60
N GLN A 88 -17.96 35.19 20.16
CA GLN A 88 -18.06 34.76 21.57
C GLN A 88 -17.57 35.82 22.58
N LEU A 89 -16.70 36.76 22.16
CA LEU A 89 -16.18 37.84 23.00
C LEU A 89 -17.24 38.90 23.40
N GLN A 90 -18.43 38.87 22.79
CA GLN A 90 -19.52 39.81 23.06
C GLN A 90 -20.46 39.36 24.20
N LEU A 91 -20.36 38.11 24.66
CA LEU A 91 -21.25 37.56 25.68
C LEU A 91 -20.39 37.13 26.88
N GLY A 92 -20.54 37.80 28.03
CA GLY A 92 -19.69 37.66 29.23
C GLY A 92 -19.66 36.26 29.84
N VAL A 93 -19.03 35.31 29.16
CA VAL A 93 -18.79 33.94 29.58
C VAL A 93 -17.48 33.91 30.35
N THR A 94 -17.47 33.24 31.51
CA THR A 94 -16.29 33.11 32.36
C THR A 94 -15.20 32.28 31.65
N GLU A 95 -13.92 32.69 31.80
CA GLU A 95 -12.73 32.06 31.19
C GLU A 95 -12.70 30.52 31.32
N ASP A 96 -13.14 29.98 32.45
CA ASP A 96 -13.20 28.53 32.69
C ASP A 96 -14.15 27.78 31.76
N GLN A 97 -15.28 28.38 31.38
CA GLN A 97 -16.23 27.76 30.45
C GLN A 97 -15.72 27.77 29.01
N LEU A 98 -14.90 28.75 28.65
CA LEU A 98 -14.23 28.84 27.36
C LEU A 98 -13.10 27.79 27.30
N SER A 99 -12.25 27.73 28.32
CA SER A 99 -11.16 26.74 28.44
C SER A 99 -11.68 25.29 28.37
N LEU A 100 -12.81 25.02 29.02
CA LEU A 100 -13.43 23.69 28.98
C LEU A 100 -14.00 23.35 27.60
N LYS A 101 -14.64 24.32 26.93
CA LYS A 101 -15.10 24.15 25.54
C LYS A 101 -13.94 23.91 24.57
N ASP A 102 -12.87 24.66 24.71
CA ASP A 102 -11.69 24.56 23.86
C ASP A 102 -10.96 23.23 24.06
N SER A 103 -10.85 22.78 25.31
CA SER A 103 -10.31 21.45 25.64
C SER A 103 -11.14 20.33 25.00
N LEU A 104 -12.47 20.43 25.07
CA LEU A 104 -13.38 19.46 24.44
C LEU A 104 -13.30 19.48 22.90
N ALA A 105 -13.16 20.66 22.31
CA ALA A 105 -12.95 20.82 20.87
C ALA A 105 -11.60 20.22 20.44
N ALA A 106 -10.53 20.48 21.20
CA ALA A 106 -9.20 19.93 20.97
C ALA A 106 -9.21 18.39 21.03
N VAL A 107 -9.88 17.78 22.02
CA VAL A 107 -10.01 16.33 22.13
C VAL A 107 -10.78 15.74 20.93
N ARG A 108 -11.87 16.38 20.50
CA ARG A 108 -12.62 15.93 19.30
C ARG A 108 -11.76 16.02 18.03
N ASN A 109 -11.03 17.12 17.86
CA ASN A 109 -10.11 17.29 16.73
C ASN A 109 -8.99 16.26 16.76
N ALA A 110 -8.40 15.99 17.92
CA ALA A 110 -7.37 14.97 18.08
C ALA A 110 -7.89 13.56 17.75
N ALA A 111 -9.09 13.20 18.22
CA ALA A 111 -9.72 11.92 17.92
C ALA A 111 -10.02 11.75 16.43
N GLN A 112 -10.57 12.79 15.78
CA GLN A 112 -10.81 12.79 14.35
C GLN A 112 -9.50 12.71 13.54
N ALA A 113 -8.46 13.44 13.95
CA ALA A 113 -7.15 13.37 13.33
C ALA A 113 -6.54 11.97 13.45
N ALA A 114 -6.62 11.35 14.62
CA ALA A 114 -6.15 9.98 14.85
C ALA A 114 -6.89 8.97 13.96
N ALA A 115 -8.21 9.08 13.85
CA ALA A 115 -9.02 8.22 12.97
C ALA A 115 -8.59 8.36 11.50
N ARG A 116 -8.35 9.58 11.04
CA ARG A 116 -7.87 9.86 9.67
C ARG A 116 -6.48 9.27 9.44
N ILE A 117 -5.53 9.47 10.36
CA ILE A 117 -4.18 8.87 10.29
C ILE A 117 -4.28 7.36 10.20
N GLN A 118 -5.06 6.71 11.07
CA GLN A 118 -5.23 5.26 11.04
C GLN A 118 -5.85 4.77 9.73
N SER A 119 -6.86 5.48 9.20
CA SER A 119 -7.47 5.14 7.91
C SER A 119 -6.47 5.22 6.75
N ALA A 120 -5.62 6.26 6.74
CA ALA A 120 -4.58 6.44 5.74
C ALA A 120 -3.51 5.34 5.83
N PHE A 121 -3.07 4.99 7.05
CA PHE A 121 -2.14 3.88 7.26
C PHE A 121 -2.72 2.53 6.83
N ARG A 122 -4.01 2.26 7.10
CA ARG A 122 -4.69 1.05 6.64
C ARG A 122 -4.70 0.98 5.12
N ALA A 123 -5.11 2.05 4.44
CA ALA A 123 -5.14 2.11 2.98
C ALA A 123 -3.74 1.97 2.36
N HIS A 124 -2.74 2.64 2.93
CA HIS A 124 -1.34 2.55 2.48
C HIS A 124 -0.77 1.14 2.70
N SER A 125 -0.96 0.55 3.87
CA SER A 125 -0.53 -0.82 4.18
C SER A 125 -1.16 -1.84 3.23
N PHE A 126 -2.44 -1.66 2.93
CA PHE A 126 -3.16 -2.50 1.95
C PHE A 126 -2.55 -2.38 0.55
N ARG A 127 -2.36 -1.16 0.04
CA ARG A 127 -1.69 -0.94 -1.26
C ARG A 127 -0.27 -1.51 -1.29
N LYS A 128 0.50 -1.35 -0.21
CA LYS A 128 1.85 -1.91 -0.09
C LYS A 128 1.85 -3.45 -0.12
N ARG A 129 0.87 -4.09 0.51
CA ARG A 129 0.68 -5.56 0.42
C ARG A 129 0.31 -5.97 -1.01
N GLN A 130 -0.59 -5.24 -1.66
CA GLN A 130 -0.94 -5.50 -3.06
C GLN A 130 0.26 -5.33 -4.00
N GLN A 131 1.08 -4.30 -3.84
CA GLN A 131 2.30 -4.09 -4.65
C GLN A 131 3.33 -5.18 -4.40
N LYS A 132 3.52 -5.62 -3.14
CA LYS A 132 4.36 -6.78 -2.84
C LYS A 132 3.83 -8.04 -3.53
N GLY A 133 2.52 -8.24 -3.54
CA GLY A 133 1.89 -9.29 -4.31
C GLY A 133 2.17 -9.14 -5.82
N ALA A 134 1.82 -8.01 -6.42
CA ALA A 134 1.97 -7.76 -7.85
C ALA A 134 3.42 -7.90 -8.37
N ASN A 135 4.42 -7.65 -7.52
CA ASN A 135 5.84 -7.83 -7.87
C ASN A 135 6.40 -9.21 -7.51
N GLN A 136 5.62 -10.10 -6.87
CA GLN A 136 6.05 -11.43 -6.41
C GLN A 136 5.29 -12.59 -7.03
N TYR A 137 4.18 -12.33 -7.72
CA TYR A 137 3.42 -13.34 -8.42
C TYR A 137 3.98 -13.54 -9.84
N ASP A 138 4.33 -14.77 -10.16
CA ASP A 138 4.59 -15.20 -11.54
C ASP A 138 3.29 -15.14 -12.38
N GLU A 139 3.36 -15.36 -13.69
CA GLU A 139 2.23 -15.37 -14.64
C GLU A 139 1.07 -16.29 -14.19
N CYS A 140 1.37 -17.24 -13.30
CA CYS A 140 0.42 -18.19 -12.69
C CYS A 140 -0.11 -17.79 -11.30
N GLY A 141 0.19 -16.57 -10.80
CA GLY A 141 -0.36 -16.06 -9.53
C GLY A 141 0.26 -16.63 -8.24
N MET A 142 1.45 -17.24 -8.32
CA MET A 142 2.12 -17.91 -7.19
C MET A 142 3.37 -17.16 -6.73
N THR A 143 3.62 -17.09 -5.41
CA THR A 143 4.88 -16.55 -4.90
C THR A 143 6.01 -17.58 -4.99
N GLN A 144 7.27 -17.11 -4.98
CA GLN A 144 8.43 -18.00 -5.00
C GLN A 144 8.46 -18.99 -3.82
N ASP A 145 7.95 -18.58 -2.66
CA ASP A 145 7.85 -19.44 -1.48
C ASP A 145 6.74 -20.48 -1.63
N ASP A 146 5.61 -20.13 -2.25
CA ASP A 146 4.54 -21.09 -2.57
C ASP A 146 5.05 -22.16 -3.55
N ILE A 147 5.80 -21.76 -4.57
CA ILE A 147 6.42 -22.68 -5.55
C ILE A 147 7.39 -23.63 -4.82
N ARG A 148 8.23 -23.11 -3.91
CA ARG A 148 9.13 -23.94 -3.10
C ARG A 148 8.37 -24.91 -2.21
N GLY A 149 7.28 -24.49 -1.60
CA GLY A 149 6.38 -25.34 -0.81
C GLY A 149 5.78 -26.47 -1.62
N LEU A 150 5.29 -26.17 -2.83
CA LEU A 150 4.72 -27.15 -3.77
C LEU A 150 5.76 -28.17 -4.25
N VAL A 151 6.98 -27.71 -4.55
CA VAL A 151 8.09 -28.60 -4.92
C VAL A 151 8.50 -29.49 -3.74
N ALA A 152 8.51 -28.98 -2.51
CA ALA A 152 8.79 -29.79 -1.33
C ALA A 152 7.69 -30.85 -1.09
N ALA A 153 6.41 -30.47 -1.19
CA ALA A 153 5.28 -31.37 -1.04
C ALA A 153 5.27 -32.48 -2.11
N SER A 154 5.53 -32.13 -3.37
CA SER A 154 5.61 -33.10 -4.46
C SER A 154 6.78 -34.10 -4.30
N LYS A 155 7.94 -33.64 -3.79
CA LYS A 155 9.06 -34.54 -3.44
C LYS A 155 8.68 -35.52 -2.33
N LEU A 156 8.02 -35.06 -1.27
CA LEU A 156 7.53 -35.92 -0.19
C LEU A 156 6.52 -36.95 -0.71
N HIS A 157 5.56 -36.52 -1.53
CA HIS A 157 4.56 -37.42 -2.11
C HIS A 157 5.21 -38.46 -3.04
N LYS A 158 6.20 -38.07 -3.84
CA LYS A 158 6.95 -39.00 -4.70
C LYS A 158 7.73 -40.03 -3.88
N ALA A 159 8.36 -39.61 -2.78
CA ALA A 159 9.06 -40.53 -1.87
C ALA A 159 8.09 -41.53 -1.23
N PHE A 160 6.92 -41.06 -0.79
CA PHE A 160 5.89 -41.93 -0.20
C PHE A 160 5.34 -42.94 -1.22
N ARG A 161 5.07 -42.50 -2.45
CA ARG A 161 4.65 -43.39 -3.54
C ARG A 161 5.73 -44.43 -3.86
N SER A 162 6.98 -44.01 -3.99
CA SER A 162 8.10 -44.94 -4.25
C SER A 162 8.25 -46.00 -3.15
N LEU A 163 8.07 -45.63 -1.88
CA LEU A 163 8.09 -46.60 -0.79
C LEU A 163 6.89 -47.56 -0.86
N HIS A 164 5.71 -47.06 -1.22
CA HIS A 164 4.52 -47.89 -1.42
C HIS A 164 4.72 -48.89 -2.57
N ASP A 165 5.20 -48.42 -3.72
CA ASP A 165 5.48 -49.25 -4.89
C ASP A 165 6.52 -50.35 -4.56
N HIS A 166 7.60 -50.00 -3.85
CA HIS A 166 8.58 -50.98 -3.40
C HIS A 166 7.96 -52.06 -2.48
N ARG A 167 7.05 -51.67 -1.58
CA ARG A 167 6.34 -52.63 -0.72
C ARG A 167 5.43 -53.56 -1.53
N LEU A 168 4.77 -53.05 -2.57
CA LEU A 168 3.94 -53.86 -3.47
C LEU A 168 4.79 -54.87 -4.25
N ASP A 169 5.93 -54.45 -4.79
CA ASP A 169 6.86 -55.34 -5.52
C ASP A 169 7.41 -56.45 -4.61
N VAL A 170 7.78 -56.11 -3.38
CA VAL A 170 8.24 -57.09 -2.38
C VAL A 170 7.12 -58.07 -2.02
N ALA A 171 5.86 -57.61 -1.91
CA ALA A 171 4.72 -58.49 -1.68
C ALA A 171 4.45 -59.41 -2.87
N ALA A 172 4.46 -58.87 -4.10
CA ALA A 172 4.23 -59.62 -5.33
C ALA A 172 5.27 -60.74 -5.51
N THR A 173 6.56 -60.43 -5.31
CA THR A 173 7.64 -61.43 -5.41
C THR A 173 7.50 -62.54 -4.36
N ARG A 174 7.06 -62.22 -3.12
CA ARG A 174 6.78 -63.23 -2.09
C ARG A 174 5.64 -64.17 -2.50
N ILE A 175 4.54 -63.61 -3.03
CA ILE A 175 3.38 -64.38 -3.50
C ILE A 175 3.79 -65.29 -4.66
N GLN A 176 4.50 -64.75 -5.65
CA GLN A 176 4.99 -65.51 -6.81
C GLN A 176 5.89 -66.67 -6.39
N ARG A 177 6.85 -66.43 -5.49
CA ARG A 177 7.73 -67.48 -4.97
C ARG A 177 6.94 -68.59 -4.28
N LYS A 178 5.96 -68.24 -3.44
CA LYS A 178 5.10 -69.24 -2.78
C LYS A 178 4.27 -70.06 -3.77
N TYR A 179 3.72 -69.41 -4.78
CA TYR A 179 3.00 -70.10 -5.85
C TYR A 179 3.91 -71.05 -6.64
N LEU A 180 5.09 -70.59 -7.06
CA LEU A 180 6.04 -71.42 -7.82
C LEU A 180 6.55 -72.62 -7.03
N SER A 181 6.87 -72.45 -5.74
CA SER A 181 7.26 -73.58 -4.88
C SER A 181 6.13 -74.59 -4.69
N TRP A 182 4.89 -74.11 -4.46
CA TRP A 182 3.73 -74.98 -4.34
C TRP A 182 3.46 -75.74 -5.64
N LYS A 183 3.52 -75.04 -6.79
CA LYS A 183 3.32 -75.64 -8.12
C LYS A 183 4.37 -76.71 -8.39
N GLY A 184 5.65 -76.40 -8.19
CA GLY A 184 6.74 -77.37 -8.37
C GLY A 184 6.59 -78.60 -7.46
N ARG A 185 6.18 -78.42 -6.20
CA ARG A 185 5.90 -79.55 -5.30
C ARG A 185 4.70 -80.38 -5.77
N LYS A 186 3.63 -79.74 -6.24
CA LYS A 186 2.44 -80.42 -6.78
C LYS A 186 2.83 -81.29 -7.99
N ASP A 187 3.60 -80.72 -8.92
CA ASP A 187 4.03 -81.39 -10.14
C ASP A 187 4.97 -82.57 -9.82
N PHE A 188 5.92 -82.38 -8.89
CA PHE A 188 6.80 -83.44 -8.42
C PHE A 188 6.04 -84.60 -7.76
N LEU A 189 5.07 -84.30 -6.89
CA LEU A 189 4.25 -85.33 -6.23
C LEU A 189 3.40 -86.10 -7.24
N MET A 190 2.88 -85.43 -8.27
CA MET A 190 2.14 -86.06 -9.36
C MET A 190 3.05 -87.01 -10.16
N LEU A 191 4.24 -86.55 -10.55
CA LEU A 191 5.22 -87.36 -11.27
C LEU A 191 5.62 -88.60 -10.47
N ARG A 192 5.95 -88.43 -9.18
CA ARG A 192 6.32 -89.55 -8.30
C ARG A 192 5.22 -90.60 -8.21
N ARG A 193 3.95 -90.18 -8.08
CA ARG A 193 2.81 -91.11 -8.06
C ARG A 193 2.69 -91.90 -9.36
N ASN A 194 2.93 -91.25 -10.50
CA ASN A 194 2.90 -91.92 -11.79
C ASN A 194 4.04 -92.93 -11.94
N VAL A 195 5.27 -92.59 -11.52
CA VAL A 195 6.40 -93.53 -11.53
C VAL A 195 6.13 -94.76 -10.67
N VAL A 196 5.61 -94.58 -9.45
CA VAL A 196 5.28 -95.70 -8.55
C VAL A 196 4.17 -96.60 -9.10
N LYS A 197 3.26 -96.07 -9.94
CA LYS A 197 2.24 -96.89 -10.61
C LYS A 197 2.78 -97.71 -11.78
N ILE A 198 3.90 -97.29 -12.36
CA ILE A 198 4.54 -97.97 -13.50
C ILE A 198 5.46 -99.09 -13.01
N GLN A 199 6.17 -98.85 -11.90
CA GLN A 199 6.97 -99.87 -11.21
C GLN A 199 6.09 -100.96 -10.60
#